data_AF-A0A9D3NS14-F1
#
_entry.id   AF-A0A9D3NS14-F1
#
_cell.length_a   1.000
_cell.length_b   1.000
_cell.length_c   1.000
_cell.angle_alpha   90.00
_cell.angle_beta   90.00
_cell.angle_gamma   90.00
#
_symmetry.space_group_name_H-M   'P 1'
#
loop_
_entity.id
_entity.type
_entity.pdbx_description
1 polymer ?
#
loop_
_entity_poly.entity_id
_entity_poly.type
_entity_poly.pdbx_seq_one_letter_code
_entity_poly.pdbx_strand_id
1 'polypeptide(L)'
;MERKYKLKSLNTAVSCILAFLLHKFCHAEKICSVPSEPVTIKENNTIDALVVRINTTTKNVTLTLTENPDNAFDLRGFDLILKKRLDFETLLNPEELTVQIRCNKTGSRSITLTVLVQVENINDNPPLFAQSKYTLDVNELTPVNTSVAQIEAKDDDSGVLYYALEPALNPYFRLENMYKPNILVNKTLDYDIVQQVTLTLYVQDTPPLSPPGQITYKATTTLIINIKDIDNRPPWFQPCTRVNIGTAKICLSVGYKGRVNLTERQEGPLQLLPGPIYARDGDKSRNEEISYKIVRGNEDNIFQIDENTGNITMLKPADIAGPISLTVLASQVSNRDQFAATSVNIEVMKKSRNPPKFERERYEAYVYSNSGPENMVLKDRTSNRPFRVRARDDDFANGINPDIRYEVQYSSYVNITTDGFVLLKKTVRTESFALQVRAVDVSTGESGTAALSVLVLPPVGVQSPSEGYRAGDMALLGFIMAALLVLCLIVIGYLISRLKKRNPDTLKLSEVSIFSSSLLSRSMLAAN
;
A
#
# COMPACT_ATOMS: atom_id res chain seq x y z
N MET A 1 -33.05 79.77 29.73
CA MET A 1 -33.97 80.06 30.87
C MET A 1 -33.24 79.61 32.13
N GLU A 2 -32.32 80.37 32.69
CA GLU A 2 -32.46 81.63 33.44
C GLU A 2 -33.37 81.56 34.68
N ARG A 3 -32.77 81.96 35.82
CA ARG A 3 -33.29 82.32 37.15
C ARG A 3 -33.20 81.23 38.22
N LYS A 4 -32.80 81.51 39.46
CA LYS A 4 -32.16 82.69 40.11
C LYS A 4 -31.66 82.19 41.48
N TYR A 5 -30.63 82.87 41.98
CA TYR A 5 -29.96 82.64 43.25
C TYR A 5 -30.74 83.12 44.50
N LYS A 6 -30.32 82.56 45.65
CA LYS A 6 -30.36 83.06 47.06
C LYS A 6 -31.62 82.80 47.90
N LEU A 7 -31.45 82.02 48.97
CA LEU A 7 -31.28 82.59 50.31
C LEU A 7 -30.51 81.63 51.24
N LYS A 8 -29.80 82.25 52.19
CA LYS A 8 -28.78 81.74 53.11
C LYS A 8 -29.40 81.22 54.41
N SER A 9 -28.64 80.31 55.03
CA SER A 9 -28.39 80.23 56.48
C SER A 9 -29.41 79.54 57.40
N LEU A 10 -28.81 78.77 58.31
CA LEU A 10 -29.26 78.28 59.61
C LEU A 10 -29.69 76.81 59.64
N ASN A 11 -28.88 76.02 60.36
CA ASN A 11 -29.08 74.64 60.86
C ASN A 11 -28.09 73.55 60.40
N THR A 12 -26.85 73.93 60.06
CA THR A 12 -25.71 73.01 59.92
C THR A 12 -25.07 72.56 61.25
N ALA A 13 -25.74 72.77 62.39
CA ALA A 13 -25.23 72.36 63.71
C ALA A 13 -26.08 71.29 64.42
N VAL A 14 -27.23 70.87 63.86
CA VAL A 14 -28.12 69.88 64.51
C VAL A 14 -28.20 68.56 63.72
N SER A 15 -27.83 68.55 62.42
CA SER A 15 -27.82 67.32 61.62
C SER A 15 -26.54 66.47 61.74
N CYS A 16 -25.42 67.05 62.17
CA CYS A 16 -24.16 66.31 62.36
C CYS A 16 -24.02 65.67 63.76
N ILE A 17 -24.83 66.08 64.74
CA ILE A 17 -24.83 65.46 66.07
C ILE A 17 -25.76 64.23 66.09
N LEU A 18 -26.80 64.19 65.24
CA LEU A 18 -27.64 62.99 65.09
C LEU A 18 -26.95 61.87 64.26
N ALA A 19 -26.05 62.23 63.34
CA ALA A 19 -25.29 61.25 62.54
C ALA A 19 -24.06 60.66 63.28
N PHE A 20 -23.50 61.38 64.25
CA PHE A 20 -22.42 60.86 65.11
C PHE A 20 -22.91 60.10 66.36
N LEU A 21 -24.21 60.22 66.72
CA LEU A 21 -24.84 59.45 67.80
C LEU A 21 -25.56 58.18 67.33
N LEU A 22 -25.72 57.96 66.02
CA LEU A 22 -26.24 56.72 65.43
C LEU A 22 -25.15 55.80 64.84
N HIS A 23 -23.87 56.16 64.99
CA HIS A 23 -22.72 55.33 64.57
C HIS A 23 -21.95 54.70 65.75
N LYS A 24 -22.49 54.78 66.96
CA LYS A 24 -22.08 53.95 68.09
C LYS A 24 -23.32 53.25 68.64
N PHE A 25 -23.19 51.96 68.89
CA PHE A 25 -24.22 50.97 69.24
C PHE A 25 -24.92 50.30 68.05
N CYS A 26 -24.20 49.35 67.44
CA CYS A 26 -24.58 47.94 67.58
C CYS A 26 -23.38 47.03 67.19
N HIS A 27 -22.29 47.07 67.96
CA HIS A 27 -21.51 45.84 68.12
C HIS A 27 -22.21 45.03 69.19
N ALA A 28 -23.16 44.18 68.78
CA ALA A 28 -23.49 43.04 69.63
C ALA A 28 -22.21 42.21 69.73
N GLU A 29 -21.55 42.24 70.88
CA GLU A 29 -20.44 41.32 71.17
C GLU A 29 -20.98 39.90 70.96
N LYS A 30 -20.54 39.25 69.87
CA LYS A 30 -20.93 37.86 69.60
C LYS A 30 -20.33 37.01 70.72
N ILE A 31 -21.20 36.39 71.52
CA ILE A 31 -20.83 35.57 72.71
C ILE A 31 -19.93 34.40 72.30
N CYS A 32 -20.16 33.87 71.10
CA CYS A 32 -19.33 32.88 70.45
C CYS A 32 -19.04 33.32 69.00
N SER A 33 -17.87 32.95 68.50
CA SER A 33 -17.48 33.16 67.10
C SER A 33 -16.71 31.96 66.58
N VAL A 34 -16.95 31.62 65.32
CA VAL A 34 -16.20 30.63 64.54
C VAL A 34 -15.49 31.33 63.37
N PRO A 35 -14.44 30.75 62.79
CA PRO A 35 -13.80 31.28 61.58
C PRO A 35 -14.83 31.54 60.48
N SER A 36 -14.64 32.61 59.72
CA SER A 36 -15.48 32.94 58.56
C SER A 36 -15.11 32.15 57.31
N GLU A 37 -13.90 31.61 57.27
CA GLU A 37 -13.41 30.76 56.17
C GLU A 37 -13.80 29.30 56.44
N PRO A 38 -14.10 28.52 55.39
CA PRO A 38 -14.33 27.09 55.53
C PRO A 38 -13.11 26.38 56.12
N VAL A 39 -13.37 25.36 56.94
CA VAL A 39 -12.32 24.54 57.56
C VAL A 39 -12.12 23.31 56.70
N THR A 40 -10.91 23.15 56.16
CA THR A 40 -10.54 22.00 55.33
C THR A 40 -10.05 20.83 56.18
N ILE A 41 -10.55 19.63 55.93
CA ILE A 41 -10.12 18.39 56.60
C ILE A 41 -9.93 17.33 55.52
N LYS A 42 -8.79 16.62 55.57
CA LYS A 42 -8.57 15.43 54.73
C LYS A 42 -9.49 14.30 55.16
N GLU A 43 -10.01 13.56 54.19
CA GLU A 43 -10.65 12.28 54.48
C GLU A 43 -9.66 11.25 55.04
N ASN A 44 -10.15 10.07 55.41
CA ASN A 44 -9.38 9.05 56.11
C ASN A 44 -8.69 9.59 57.39
N ASN A 45 -9.29 10.62 57.98
CA ASN A 45 -8.78 11.30 59.16
C ASN A 45 -8.67 10.38 60.37
N THR A 46 -7.87 10.79 61.35
CA THR A 46 -7.89 10.15 62.67
C THR A 46 -9.14 10.54 63.44
N ILE A 47 -9.66 9.59 64.22
CA ILE A 47 -10.72 9.88 65.20
C ILE A 47 -10.16 10.86 66.23
N ASP A 48 -11.00 11.75 66.73
CA ASP A 48 -10.70 12.87 67.63
C ASP A 48 -9.83 13.98 67.04
N ALA A 49 -9.68 14.03 65.70
CA ALA A 49 -9.00 15.13 65.04
C ALA A 49 -9.73 16.46 65.31
N LEU A 50 -8.97 17.50 65.66
CA LEU A 50 -9.49 18.85 65.89
C LEU A 50 -9.89 19.48 64.56
N VAL A 51 -11.17 19.83 64.43
CA VAL A 51 -11.70 20.58 63.29
C VAL A 51 -11.48 22.06 63.50
N VAL A 52 -12.08 22.62 64.55
CA VAL A 52 -11.98 24.04 64.85
C VAL A 52 -12.22 24.29 66.33
N ARG A 53 -11.50 25.28 66.86
CA ARG A 53 -11.73 25.80 68.21
C ARG A 53 -12.73 26.95 68.15
N ILE A 54 -13.79 26.85 68.94
CA ILE A 54 -14.86 27.86 69.00
C ILE A 54 -14.44 28.93 70.01
N ASN A 55 -14.27 30.16 69.53
CA ASN A 55 -13.85 31.27 70.37
C ASN A 55 -15.05 31.80 71.17
N THR A 56 -14.87 31.98 72.48
CA THR A 56 -15.90 32.50 73.39
C THR A 56 -15.36 33.70 74.16
N THR A 57 -16.21 34.70 74.39
CA THR A 57 -15.83 35.94 75.12
C THR A 57 -16.06 35.84 76.62
N THR A 58 -16.76 34.80 77.11
CA THR A 58 -17.14 34.66 78.53
C THR A 58 -17.08 33.20 79.02
N LYS A 59 -16.82 32.99 80.32
CA LYS A 59 -16.49 31.66 80.91
C LYS A 59 -17.68 30.73 81.25
N ASN A 60 -18.93 31.08 80.91
CA ASN A 60 -20.14 30.28 81.21
C ASN A 60 -21.00 30.05 79.95
N VAL A 61 -20.44 29.37 78.96
CA VAL A 61 -21.12 29.08 77.69
C VAL A 61 -21.28 27.57 77.53
N THR A 62 -22.46 27.13 77.13
CA THR A 62 -22.73 25.75 76.73
C THR A 62 -22.90 25.67 75.21
N LEU A 63 -22.22 24.71 74.58
CA LEU A 63 -22.28 24.45 73.15
C LEU A 63 -23.05 23.16 72.91
N THR A 64 -23.95 23.17 71.92
CA THR A 64 -24.73 21.99 71.52
C THR A 64 -24.77 21.88 70.00
N LEU A 65 -24.52 20.70 69.46
CA LEU A 65 -24.64 20.44 68.03
C LEU A 65 -26.13 20.38 67.65
N THR A 66 -26.54 21.17 66.66
CA THR A 66 -27.92 21.20 66.15
C THR A 66 -28.04 20.61 64.76
N GLU A 67 -27.00 20.74 63.94
CA GLU A 67 -26.90 20.09 62.63
C GLU A 67 -25.54 19.39 62.57
N ASN A 68 -25.57 18.07 62.40
CA ASN A 68 -24.39 17.21 62.41
C ASN A 68 -24.51 16.20 61.27
N PRO A 69 -23.96 16.50 60.09
CA PRO A 69 -24.04 15.61 58.95
C PRO A 69 -23.40 14.27 59.32
N ASP A 70 -24.17 13.21 59.05
CA ASP A 70 -23.81 11.81 59.28
C ASP A 70 -23.35 11.44 60.72
N ASN A 71 -23.69 12.31 61.70
CA ASN A 71 -23.20 12.23 63.08
C ASN A 71 -21.66 12.10 63.18
N ALA A 72 -20.95 12.75 62.26
CA ALA A 72 -19.50 12.63 62.15
C ALA A 72 -18.72 13.51 63.14
N PHE A 73 -19.36 14.53 63.72
CA PHE A 73 -18.70 15.51 64.60
C PHE A 73 -19.14 15.37 66.07
N ASP A 74 -18.25 15.76 67.00
CA ASP A 74 -18.52 15.83 68.44
C ASP A 74 -17.89 17.09 69.05
N LEU A 75 -18.33 17.49 70.24
CA LEU A 75 -17.80 18.65 70.97
C LEU A 75 -17.04 18.21 72.21
N ARG A 76 -15.72 18.46 72.23
CA ARG A 76 -14.86 18.26 73.40
C ARG A 76 -14.57 19.62 74.04
N GLY A 77 -15.46 20.06 74.94
CA GLY A 77 -15.38 21.40 75.53
C GLY A 77 -15.71 22.47 74.49
N PHE A 78 -14.73 23.29 74.10
CA PHE A 78 -14.86 24.32 73.05
C PHE A 78 -14.29 23.88 71.69
N ASP A 79 -13.82 22.65 71.60
CA ASP A 79 -13.19 22.10 70.40
C ASP A 79 -14.20 21.21 69.65
N LEU A 80 -14.46 21.53 68.39
CA LEU A 80 -15.18 20.65 67.47
C LEU A 80 -14.20 19.59 66.97
N ILE A 81 -14.52 18.31 67.18
CA ILE A 81 -13.67 17.18 66.83
C ILE A 81 -14.40 16.19 65.93
N LEU A 82 -13.65 15.38 65.19
CA LEU A 82 -14.20 14.29 64.39
C LEU A 82 -14.39 13.03 65.24
N LYS A 83 -15.60 12.49 65.23
CA LYS A 83 -15.96 11.24 65.91
C LYS A 83 -15.82 10.02 65.01
N LYS A 84 -15.86 10.23 63.70
CA LYS A 84 -15.76 9.20 62.68
C LYS A 84 -14.61 9.52 61.72
N ARG A 85 -14.17 8.50 60.99
CA ARG A 85 -13.37 8.69 59.79
C ARG A 85 -14.33 9.12 58.69
N LEU A 86 -14.04 10.24 58.06
CA LEU A 86 -14.73 10.71 56.87
C LEU A 86 -14.17 9.97 55.66
N ASP A 87 -15.06 9.71 54.72
CA ASP A 87 -14.83 9.01 53.46
C ASP A 87 -15.56 9.84 52.40
N PHE A 88 -14.81 10.43 51.48
CA PHE A 88 -15.31 11.50 50.60
C PHE A 88 -16.40 10.97 49.67
N GLU A 89 -16.24 9.75 49.18
CA GLU A 89 -17.05 9.07 48.16
C GLU A 89 -18.44 8.70 48.70
N THR A 90 -18.58 8.47 50.01
CA THR A 90 -19.86 8.11 50.64
C THR A 90 -20.64 9.31 51.20
N LEU A 91 -20.00 10.46 51.36
CA LEU A 91 -20.63 11.65 51.94
C LEU A 91 -21.54 12.38 50.93
N LEU A 92 -22.66 12.90 51.44
CA LEU A 92 -23.55 13.76 50.67
C LEU A 92 -23.03 15.22 50.75
N ASN A 93 -22.56 15.76 49.63
CA ASN A 93 -21.95 17.10 49.51
C ASN A 93 -20.67 17.29 50.37
N PRO A 94 -19.60 16.50 50.14
CA PRO A 94 -18.36 16.58 50.92
C PRO A 94 -17.65 17.94 50.82
N GLU A 95 -17.90 18.71 49.75
CA GLU A 95 -17.33 20.04 49.54
C GLU A 95 -17.98 21.14 50.41
N GLU A 96 -19.16 20.89 51.01
CA GLU A 96 -19.91 21.87 51.80
C GLU A 96 -20.66 21.22 52.98
N LEU A 97 -19.94 20.57 53.89
CA LEU A 97 -20.54 20.04 55.11
C LEU A 97 -20.89 21.18 56.07
N THR A 98 -22.18 21.33 56.35
CA THR A 98 -22.67 22.37 57.25
C THR A 98 -22.86 21.81 58.66
N VAL A 99 -22.06 22.29 59.62
CA VAL A 99 -22.20 21.95 61.04
C VAL A 99 -22.75 23.14 61.79
N GLN A 100 -23.94 22.99 62.39
CA GLN A 100 -24.54 24.05 63.20
C GLN A 100 -24.33 23.80 64.68
N ILE A 101 -23.84 24.82 65.38
CA ILE A 101 -23.53 24.80 66.80
C ILE A 101 -24.34 25.88 67.50
N ARG A 102 -25.22 25.49 68.40
CA ARG A 102 -25.97 26.41 69.24
C ARG A 102 -25.15 26.75 70.48
N CYS A 103 -24.76 28.01 70.56
CA CYS A 103 -24.10 28.64 71.70
C CYS A 103 -25.15 29.25 72.63
N ASN A 104 -25.22 28.73 73.86
CA ASN A 104 -26.15 29.18 74.87
C ASN A 104 -25.40 29.74 76.09
N LYS A 105 -25.93 30.83 76.64
CA LYS A 105 -25.45 31.44 77.88
C LYS A 105 -26.65 31.78 78.75
N THR A 106 -26.57 31.40 80.02
CA THR A 106 -27.61 31.71 81.00
C THR A 106 -27.85 33.22 81.09
N GLY A 107 -29.09 33.64 80.79
CA GLY A 107 -29.49 35.05 80.77
C GLY A 107 -29.22 35.80 79.46
N SER A 108 -28.84 35.13 78.37
CA SER A 108 -28.65 35.74 77.04
C SER A 108 -29.39 34.96 75.95
N ARG A 109 -29.68 35.60 74.82
CA ARG A 109 -30.29 34.94 73.66
C ARG A 109 -29.28 33.95 73.06
N SER A 110 -29.73 32.72 72.77
CA SER A 110 -28.92 31.71 72.11
C SER A 110 -28.58 32.13 70.67
N ILE A 111 -27.36 31.82 70.25
CA ILE A 111 -26.82 32.12 68.92
C ILE A 111 -26.48 30.80 68.24
N THR A 112 -26.93 30.61 67.00
CA THR A 112 -26.48 29.49 66.17
C THR A 112 -25.28 29.94 65.34
N LEU A 113 -24.19 29.19 65.44
CA LEU A 113 -22.99 29.33 64.62
C LEU A 113 -23.03 28.27 63.54
N THR A 114 -22.61 28.64 62.33
CA THR A 114 -22.46 27.72 61.21
C THR A 114 -20.98 27.56 60.93
N VAL A 115 -20.49 26.33 61.01
CA VAL A 115 -19.14 25.96 60.60
C VAL A 115 -19.28 25.26 59.25
N LEU A 116 -18.65 25.83 58.23
CA LEU A 116 -18.52 25.19 56.92
C LEU A 116 -17.26 24.33 56.95
N VAL A 117 -17.43 23.03 56.76
CA VAL A 117 -16.34 22.05 56.69
C VAL A 117 -16.23 21.57 55.25
N GLN A 118 -15.02 21.65 54.70
CA GLN A 118 -14.71 21.12 53.38
C GLN A 118 -13.87 19.86 53.55
N VAL A 119 -14.35 18.74 53.03
CA VAL A 119 -13.57 17.50 53.00
C VAL A 119 -12.66 17.54 51.78
N GLU A 120 -11.36 17.41 52.00
CA GLU A 120 -10.36 17.26 50.94
C GLU A 120 -10.31 15.79 50.54
N ASN A 121 -10.66 15.51 49.27
CA ASN A 121 -10.53 14.18 48.67
C ASN A 121 -9.03 13.78 48.62
N ILE A 122 -8.75 12.56 49.03
CA ILE A 122 -7.44 11.93 49.01
C ILE A 122 -7.55 10.70 48.12
N ASN A 123 -6.73 10.69 47.08
CA ASN A 123 -6.58 9.56 46.17
C ASN A 123 -6.26 8.24 46.89
N ASP A 124 -7.27 7.40 47.13
CA ASP A 124 -7.22 6.12 47.84
C ASP A 124 -7.99 4.98 47.13
N ASN A 125 -8.80 5.28 46.11
CA ASN A 125 -9.47 4.36 45.22
C ASN A 125 -8.72 4.23 43.88
N PRO A 126 -8.26 3.02 43.50
CA PRO A 126 -7.58 2.82 42.23
C PRO A 126 -8.56 2.85 41.04
N PRO A 127 -8.12 3.31 39.84
CA PRO A 127 -8.95 3.25 38.65
C PRO A 127 -9.19 1.80 38.22
N LEU A 128 -10.38 1.51 37.69
CA LEU A 128 -10.82 0.16 37.31
C LEU A 128 -11.47 0.14 35.92
N PHE A 129 -10.99 -0.76 35.07
CA PHE A 129 -11.68 -1.11 33.83
C PHE A 129 -12.83 -2.07 34.10
N ALA A 130 -13.93 -1.96 33.32
CA ALA A 130 -15.06 -2.88 33.45
C ALA A 130 -14.70 -4.33 33.06
N GLN A 131 -13.68 -4.52 32.21
CA GLN A 131 -13.19 -5.84 31.79
C GLN A 131 -11.65 -5.86 31.78
N SER A 132 -11.07 -7.02 32.11
CA SER A 132 -9.62 -7.26 32.01
C SER A 132 -9.13 -7.46 30.56
N LYS A 133 -10.08 -7.71 29.63
CA LYS A 133 -9.80 -7.90 28.21
C LYS A 133 -11.00 -7.46 27.36
N TYR A 134 -10.72 -6.75 26.27
CA TYR A 134 -11.68 -6.35 25.24
C TYR A 134 -11.30 -6.94 23.89
N THR A 135 -12.27 -7.52 23.18
CA THR A 135 -12.10 -7.99 21.80
C THR A 135 -12.84 -7.05 20.88
N LEU A 136 -12.13 -6.48 19.92
CA LEU A 136 -12.61 -5.49 18.95
C LEU A 136 -12.47 -6.05 17.54
N ASP A 137 -13.40 -5.71 16.67
CA ASP A 137 -13.36 -6.07 15.25
C ASP A 137 -13.33 -4.80 14.41
N VAL A 138 -12.39 -4.71 13.46
CA VAL A 138 -12.22 -3.54 12.58
C VAL A 138 -12.03 -3.97 11.13
N ASN A 139 -12.74 -3.33 10.20
CA ASN A 139 -12.62 -3.65 8.78
C ASN A 139 -11.28 -3.15 8.23
N GLU A 140 -10.66 -3.89 7.31
CA GLU A 140 -9.37 -3.45 6.74
C GLU A 140 -9.45 -2.13 5.95
N LEU A 141 -10.60 -1.80 5.36
CA LEU A 141 -10.83 -0.51 4.68
C LEU A 141 -11.21 0.64 5.61
N THR A 142 -11.15 0.45 6.94
CA THR A 142 -11.44 1.52 7.89
C THR A 142 -10.46 2.69 7.68
N PRO A 143 -10.94 3.92 7.43
CA PRO A 143 -10.07 5.06 7.19
C PRO A 143 -9.18 5.37 8.40
N VAL A 144 -7.98 5.89 8.10
CA VAL A 144 -7.09 6.43 9.13
C VAL A 144 -7.79 7.54 9.91
N ASN A 145 -7.55 7.60 11.22
CA ASN A 145 -8.19 8.48 12.22
C ASN A 145 -9.64 8.14 12.58
N THR A 146 -10.17 7.00 12.14
CA THR A 146 -11.48 6.52 12.63
C THR A 146 -11.34 5.89 14.00
N SER A 147 -12.27 6.18 14.92
CA SER A 147 -12.35 5.53 16.23
C SER A 147 -12.90 4.11 16.11
N VAL A 148 -12.17 3.15 16.66
CA VAL A 148 -12.52 1.72 16.68
C VAL A 148 -13.30 1.39 17.95
N ALA A 149 -12.89 1.97 19.08
CA ALA A 149 -13.53 1.78 20.37
C ALA A 149 -13.20 2.90 21.34
N GLN A 150 -14.07 3.11 22.31
CA GLN A 150 -13.88 3.96 23.48
C GLN A 150 -13.89 3.07 24.72
N ILE A 151 -12.76 2.96 25.43
CA ILE A 151 -12.61 2.06 26.58
C ILE A 151 -12.22 2.88 27.80
N GLU A 152 -13.19 3.13 28.66
CA GLU A 152 -13.03 3.95 29.84
C GLU A 152 -12.85 3.10 31.10
N ALA A 153 -11.97 3.57 31.98
CA ALA A 153 -11.92 3.15 33.36
C ALA A 153 -12.77 4.10 34.22
N LYS A 154 -13.15 3.61 35.40
CA LYS A 154 -13.83 4.39 36.43
C LYS A 154 -12.94 4.49 37.65
N ASP A 155 -12.99 5.63 38.30
CA ASP A 155 -12.25 5.96 39.50
C ASP A 155 -13.19 6.82 40.35
N ASP A 156 -13.30 6.47 41.62
CA ASP A 156 -14.28 7.10 42.50
C ASP A 156 -13.74 8.41 43.10
N ASP A 157 -12.41 8.63 43.08
CA ASP A 157 -11.74 9.84 43.61
C ASP A 157 -11.65 10.94 42.55
N SER A 158 -11.28 10.55 41.32
CA SER A 158 -10.97 11.50 40.25
C SER A 158 -11.87 11.33 39.03
N GLY A 159 -12.49 12.43 38.61
CA GLY A 159 -13.18 12.49 37.32
C GLY A 159 -12.23 12.56 36.11
N VAL A 160 -10.91 12.75 36.32
CA VAL A 160 -9.92 12.89 35.24
C VAL A 160 -8.90 11.75 35.30
N LEU A 161 -8.89 10.94 34.25
CA LEU A 161 -7.98 9.82 34.09
C LEU A 161 -7.04 10.00 32.90
N TYR A 162 -5.86 9.42 33.03
CA TYR A 162 -4.76 9.54 32.08
C TYR A 162 -4.46 8.19 31.44
N TYR A 163 -4.74 8.11 30.14
CA TYR A 163 -4.65 6.89 29.36
C TYR A 163 -3.36 6.86 28.53
N ALA A 164 -2.79 5.66 28.37
CA ALA A 164 -1.66 5.39 27.50
C ALA A 164 -1.79 4.00 26.87
N LEU A 165 -1.32 3.85 25.62
CA LEU A 165 -1.25 2.55 24.95
C LEU A 165 0.17 1.99 25.03
N GLU A 166 0.27 0.67 25.20
CA GLU A 166 1.50 -0.08 25.07
C GLU A 166 1.37 -1.17 23.98
N PRO A 167 2.31 -1.25 23.02
CA PRO A 167 3.43 -0.33 22.83
C PRO A 167 2.95 1.07 22.38
N ALA A 168 3.59 2.12 22.90
CA ALA A 168 3.21 3.51 22.62
C ALA A 168 3.34 3.87 21.12
N LEU A 169 4.28 3.24 20.42
CA LEU A 169 4.51 3.40 18.99
C LEU A 169 3.98 2.19 18.21
N ASN A 170 2.69 1.93 18.28
CA ASN A 170 2.07 0.94 17.40
C ASN A 170 1.84 1.54 15.99
N PRO A 171 2.22 0.85 14.91
CA PRO A 171 2.07 1.37 13.56
C PRO A 171 0.62 1.44 13.09
N TYR A 172 -0.29 0.63 13.63
CA TYR A 172 -1.67 0.46 13.13
C TYR A 172 -2.72 1.19 13.96
N PHE A 173 -2.51 1.31 15.27
CA PHE A 173 -3.46 1.95 16.19
C PHE A 173 -2.76 2.96 17.08
N ARG A 174 -3.50 4.00 17.49
CA ARG A 174 -3.03 5.02 18.43
C ARG A 174 -4.17 5.49 19.32
N LEU A 175 -3.82 6.12 20.44
CA LEU A 175 -4.79 6.79 21.29
C LEU A 175 -5.09 8.18 20.69
N GLU A 176 -6.33 8.65 20.76
CA GLU A 176 -6.67 10.01 20.35
C GLU A 176 -5.92 11.05 21.21
N ASN A 177 -6.05 10.94 22.53
CA ASN A 177 -5.35 11.76 23.51
C ASN A 177 -5.35 11.06 24.88
N MET A 178 -4.44 11.44 25.78
CA MET A 178 -4.35 10.90 27.14
C MET A 178 -5.63 11.09 27.97
N TYR A 179 -6.49 12.05 27.63
CA TYR A 179 -7.76 12.31 28.33
C TYR A 179 -8.99 11.71 27.63
N LYS A 180 -8.82 11.17 26.42
CA LYS A 180 -9.89 10.62 25.60
C LYS A 180 -9.50 9.23 25.15
N PRO A 181 -10.01 8.17 25.78
CA PRO A 181 -9.59 6.80 25.50
C PRO A 181 -10.21 6.21 24.24
N ASN A 182 -10.27 7.02 23.18
CA ASN A 182 -10.63 6.60 21.84
C ASN A 182 -9.41 5.98 21.15
N ILE A 183 -9.55 4.74 20.73
CA ILE A 183 -8.52 4.02 19.99
C ILE A 183 -8.76 4.27 18.51
N LEU A 184 -7.84 4.98 17.86
CA LEU A 184 -7.92 5.38 16.47
C LEU A 184 -7.05 4.50 15.58
N VAL A 185 -7.49 4.32 14.33
CA VAL A 185 -6.64 3.76 13.26
C VAL A 185 -5.53 4.76 12.91
N ASN A 186 -4.27 4.34 12.97
CA ASN A 186 -3.08 5.15 12.68
C ASN A 186 -2.56 4.95 11.25
N LYS A 187 -2.78 3.78 10.67
CA LYS A 187 -2.31 3.41 9.33
C LYS A 187 -3.35 2.53 8.64
N THR A 188 -3.39 2.59 7.31
CA THR A 188 -4.21 1.70 6.48
C THR A 188 -3.96 0.24 6.88
N LEU A 189 -5.06 -0.48 7.10
CA LEU A 189 -5.02 -1.89 7.47
C LEU A 189 -5.06 -2.72 6.16
N ASP A 190 -4.32 -3.83 6.14
CA ASP A 190 -4.36 -4.83 5.06
C ASP A 190 -4.42 -6.18 5.75
N TYR A 191 -5.54 -6.89 5.60
CA TYR A 191 -5.79 -8.16 6.26
C TYR A 191 -4.75 -9.23 5.88
N ASP A 192 -4.16 -9.15 4.68
CA ASP A 192 -3.10 -10.09 4.29
C ASP A 192 -1.79 -9.88 5.04
N ILE A 193 -1.57 -8.65 5.56
CA ILE A 193 -0.34 -8.25 6.26
C ILE A 193 -0.55 -8.39 7.77
N VAL A 194 -1.71 -7.96 8.28
CA VAL A 194 -2.02 -7.95 9.71
C VAL A 194 -3.47 -8.38 9.94
N GLN A 195 -3.64 -9.51 10.63
CA GLN A 195 -4.97 -10.08 10.93
C GLN A 195 -5.42 -9.80 12.36
N GLN A 196 -4.47 -9.61 13.27
CA GLN A 196 -4.75 -9.33 14.68
C GLN A 196 -3.65 -8.46 15.27
N VAL A 197 -4.05 -7.52 16.13
CA VAL A 197 -3.13 -6.71 16.93
C VAL A 197 -3.56 -6.76 18.39
N THR A 198 -2.62 -7.07 19.27
CA THR A 198 -2.82 -7.06 20.72
C THR A 198 -2.12 -5.84 21.31
N LEU A 199 -2.85 -5.05 22.10
CA LEU A 199 -2.34 -3.85 22.78
C LEU A 199 -2.72 -3.93 24.26
N THR A 200 -1.98 -3.21 25.10
CA THR A 200 -2.35 -3.01 26.50
C THR A 200 -2.72 -1.54 26.69
N LEU A 201 -3.92 -1.29 27.20
CA LEU A 201 -4.35 0.05 27.59
C LEU A 201 -4.06 0.25 29.07
N TYR A 202 -3.25 1.26 29.37
CA TYR A 202 -2.90 1.72 30.71
C TYR A 202 -3.76 2.92 31.06
N VAL A 203 -4.20 2.98 32.31
CA VAL A 203 -4.83 4.16 32.90
C VAL A 203 -4.16 4.46 34.24
N GLN A 204 -4.06 5.74 34.56
CA GLN A 204 -3.64 6.23 35.87
C GLN A 204 -4.48 7.44 36.28
N ASP A 205 -4.62 7.64 37.58
CA ASP A 205 -5.44 8.65 38.25
C ASP A 205 -4.75 10.02 38.36
N THR A 206 -3.41 10.04 38.42
CA THR A 206 -2.62 11.28 38.51
C THR A 206 -1.90 11.61 37.19
N PRO A 207 -1.49 12.87 36.98
CA PRO A 207 -0.70 13.25 35.82
C PRO A 207 0.60 12.42 35.69
N PRO A 208 1.07 12.09 34.46
CA PRO A 208 2.31 11.34 34.25
C PRO A 208 3.58 12.00 34.82
N LEU A 209 3.55 13.31 35.03
CA LEU A 209 4.67 14.12 35.53
C LEU A 209 4.42 14.64 36.96
N SER A 210 3.74 13.84 37.79
CA SER A 210 3.42 14.21 39.17
C SER A 210 4.69 14.30 40.05
N PRO A 211 4.69 15.19 41.08
CA PRO A 211 5.82 15.33 42.01
C PRO A 211 6.14 14.02 42.74
N PRO A 212 7.42 13.79 43.09
CA PRO A 212 7.81 12.61 43.87
C PRO A 212 7.12 12.63 45.24
N GLY A 213 6.36 11.58 45.55
CA GLY A 213 5.62 11.43 46.82
C GLY A 213 4.09 11.52 46.69
N GLN A 214 3.55 11.86 45.52
CA GLN A 214 2.10 11.76 45.28
C GLN A 214 1.68 10.30 45.05
N ILE A 215 0.65 9.83 45.76
CA ILE A 215 0.09 8.49 45.58
C ILE A 215 -0.56 8.44 44.19
N THR A 216 -0.23 7.40 43.43
CA THR A 216 -0.72 7.19 42.07
C THR A 216 -1.11 5.73 41.91
N TYR A 217 -2.35 5.47 41.54
CA TYR A 217 -2.83 4.15 41.19
C TYR A 217 -2.91 3.98 39.68
N LYS A 218 -2.80 2.72 39.25
CA LYS A 218 -2.77 2.36 37.84
C LYS A 218 -3.58 1.10 37.62
N ALA A 219 -4.21 1.02 36.46
CA ALA A 219 -4.83 -0.20 35.97
C ALA A 219 -4.49 -0.44 34.52
N THR A 220 -4.64 -1.69 34.10
CA THR A 220 -4.38 -2.13 32.74
C THR A 220 -5.49 -3.04 32.24
N THR A 221 -5.72 -3.00 30.93
CA THR A 221 -6.61 -3.95 30.25
C THR A 221 -6.02 -4.34 28.90
N THR A 222 -6.30 -5.56 28.45
CA THR A 222 -5.76 -6.08 27.19
C THR A 222 -6.77 -5.89 26.06
N LEU A 223 -6.34 -5.29 24.95
CA LEU A 223 -7.12 -5.09 23.75
C LEU A 223 -6.68 -6.11 22.69
N ILE A 224 -7.62 -6.91 22.19
CA ILE A 224 -7.41 -7.78 21.03
C ILE A 224 -8.23 -7.22 19.87
N ILE A 225 -7.55 -6.64 18.89
CA ILE A 225 -8.18 -6.04 17.71
C ILE A 225 -8.02 -7.02 16.56
N ASN A 226 -9.12 -7.63 16.11
CA ASN A 226 -9.15 -8.46 14.92
C ASN A 226 -9.46 -7.59 13.70
N ILE A 227 -8.61 -7.68 12.70
CA ILE A 227 -8.89 -7.07 11.40
C ILE A 227 -9.82 -8.03 10.65
N LYS A 228 -10.91 -7.51 10.10
CA LYS A 228 -11.85 -8.29 9.27
C LYS A 228 -11.49 -8.09 7.81
N ASP A 229 -11.34 -9.23 7.14
CA ASP A 229 -11.23 -9.35 5.70
C ASP A 229 -12.57 -8.95 5.07
N ILE A 230 -12.52 -8.12 4.03
CA ILE A 230 -13.70 -7.73 3.28
C ILE A 230 -13.51 -8.03 1.80
N ASP A 231 -14.61 -8.31 1.10
CA ASP A 231 -14.60 -8.58 -0.35
C ASP A 231 -14.27 -7.29 -1.13
N ASN A 232 -12.98 -7.02 -1.30
CA ASN A 232 -12.47 -5.83 -1.96
C ASN A 232 -11.58 -6.13 -3.16
N ARG A 233 -11.46 -7.39 -3.57
CA ARG A 233 -10.69 -7.78 -4.75
C ARG A 233 -11.55 -8.48 -5.78
N PRO A 234 -11.52 -8.02 -7.04
CA PRO A 234 -12.27 -8.67 -8.10
C PRO A 234 -11.65 -10.04 -8.45
N PRO A 235 -12.40 -10.90 -9.15
CA PRO A 235 -11.88 -12.15 -9.69
C PRO A 235 -10.65 -11.96 -10.59
N TRP A 236 -9.70 -12.89 -10.53
CA TRP A 236 -8.49 -12.90 -11.36
C TRP A 236 -8.41 -14.16 -12.22
N PHE A 237 -8.40 -13.98 -13.54
CA PHE A 237 -8.11 -15.05 -14.50
C PHE A 237 -6.74 -15.69 -14.25
N GLN A 238 -6.64 -17.01 -14.38
CA GLN A 238 -5.43 -17.80 -14.14
C GLN A 238 -4.97 -18.54 -15.40
N PRO A 239 -3.65 -18.68 -15.60
CA PRO A 239 -2.57 -18.12 -14.80
C PRO A 239 -2.43 -16.61 -15.05
N CYS A 240 -2.01 -15.90 -14.00
CA CYS A 240 -1.72 -14.47 -14.07
C CYS A 240 -0.45 -14.14 -13.29
N THR A 241 0.17 -13.02 -13.66
CA THR A 241 1.34 -12.49 -12.96
C THR A 241 0.86 -11.45 -11.95
N ARG A 242 1.13 -11.70 -10.67
CA ARG A 242 0.81 -10.76 -9.59
C ARG A 242 1.78 -9.58 -9.61
N VAL A 243 1.24 -8.38 -9.56
CA VAL A 243 1.99 -7.12 -9.55
C VAL A 243 1.41 -6.21 -8.49
N ASN A 244 2.28 -5.57 -7.71
CA ASN A 244 1.87 -4.57 -6.72
C ASN A 244 2.05 -3.18 -7.32
N ILE A 245 0.98 -2.40 -7.36
CA ILE A 245 1.00 -1.00 -7.79
C ILE A 245 0.61 -0.14 -6.58
N GLY A 246 1.61 0.42 -5.90
CA GLY A 246 1.41 1.09 -4.62
C GLY A 246 0.92 0.09 -3.56
N THR A 247 -0.27 0.33 -3.00
CA THR A 247 -0.94 -0.57 -2.05
C THR A 247 -1.85 -1.60 -2.73
N ALA A 248 -2.15 -1.44 -4.03
CA ALA A 248 -3.04 -2.34 -4.75
C ALA A 248 -2.30 -3.58 -5.26
N LYS A 249 -2.91 -4.76 -5.06
CA LYS A 249 -2.44 -6.04 -5.62
C LYS A 249 -3.29 -6.36 -6.84
N ILE A 250 -2.65 -6.51 -8.00
CA ILE A 250 -3.33 -6.75 -9.28
C ILE A 250 -2.77 -8.02 -9.89
N CYS A 251 -3.60 -8.78 -10.62
CA CYS A 251 -3.13 -9.92 -11.39
C CYS A 251 -3.36 -9.71 -12.89
N LEU A 252 -2.26 -9.67 -13.65
CA LEU A 252 -2.30 -9.46 -15.09
C LEU A 252 -2.35 -10.82 -15.81
N SER A 253 -3.44 -11.07 -16.52
CA SER A 253 -3.57 -12.21 -17.43
C SER A 253 -3.14 -11.81 -18.84
N VAL A 254 -2.42 -12.71 -19.52
CA VAL A 254 -2.01 -12.53 -20.93
C VAL A 254 -3.13 -12.89 -21.93
N GLY A 255 -4.31 -13.27 -21.43
CA GLY A 255 -5.39 -13.81 -22.23
C GLY A 255 -5.21 -15.30 -22.54
N TYR A 256 -6.18 -15.83 -23.28
CA TYR A 256 -6.22 -17.23 -23.69
C TYR A 256 -6.13 -17.33 -25.22
N LYS A 257 -5.53 -18.41 -25.71
CA LYS A 257 -5.42 -18.69 -27.15
C LYS A 257 -6.03 -20.03 -27.47
N GLY A 258 -6.83 -20.10 -28.51
CA GLY A 258 -7.46 -21.32 -29.02
C GLY A 258 -7.25 -21.48 -30.52
N ARG A 259 -7.49 -22.69 -31.02
CA ARG A 259 -7.46 -23.00 -32.45
C ARG A 259 -8.69 -23.81 -32.80
N VAL A 260 -9.31 -23.49 -33.93
CA VAL A 260 -10.46 -24.22 -34.47
C VAL A 260 -10.30 -24.37 -35.99
N ASN A 261 -10.89 -25.41 -36.55
CA ASN A 261 -10.88 -25.61 -38.00
C ASN A 261 -12.05 -24.89 -38.66
N LEU A 262 -11.77 -24.28 -39.82
CA LEU A 262 -12.76 -23.68 -40.69
C LEU A 262 -13.77 -24.73 -41.15
N THR A 263 -15.04 -24.34 -41.29
CA THR A 263 -16.16 -25.19 -41.76
C THR A 263 -16.48 -26.43 -40.91
N GLU A 264 -15.75 -26.69 -39.83
CA GLU A 264 -16.01 -27.80 -38.92
C GLU A 264 -16.42 -27.30 -37.55
N ARG A 265 -17.42 -27.96 -36.97
CA ARG A 265 -17.80 -27.74 -35.58
C ARG A 265 -16.90 -28.60 -34.70
N GLN A 266 -16.21 -27.98 -33.75
CA GLN A 266 -15.47 -28.72 -32.73
C GLN A 266 -16.46 -29.27 -31.69
N GLU A 267 -16.39 -30.58 -31.43
CA GLU A 267 -17.18 -31.22 -30.38
C GLU A 267 -16.53 -31.01 -29.01
N GLY A 268 -17.36 -30.70 -28.01
CA GLY A 268 -16.92 -30.47 -26.63
C GLY A 268 -16.25 -29.11 -26.38
N PRO A 269 -15.61 -28.94 -25.22
CA PRO A 269 -14.92 -27.71 -24.84
C PRO A 269 -13.69 -27.44 -25.70
N LEU A 270 -13.48 -26.18 -26.07
CA LEU A 270 -12.29 -25.74 -26.79
C LEU A 270 -11.04 -25.94 -25.92
N GLN A 271 -9.97 -26.46 -26.54
CA GLN A 271 -8.67 -26.55 -25.91
C GLN A 271 -7.96 -25.19 -25.99
N LEU A 272 -7.88 -24.51 -24.86
CA LEU A 272 -7.26 -23.20 -24.73
C LEU A 272 -5.89 -23.31 -24.07
N LEU A 273 -4.97 -22.45 -24.49
CA LEU A 273 -3.66 -22.24 -23.88
C LEU A 273 -3.65 -20.90 -23.14
N PRO A 274 -3.11 -20.83 -21.92
CA PRO A 274 -2.34 -21.85 -21.20
C PRO A 274 -3.17 -22.93 -20.47
N GLY A 275 -4.50 -22.84 -20.48
CA GLY A 275 -5.41 -23.81 -19.88
C GLY A 275 -6.87 -23.42 -20.15
N PRO A 276 -7.86 -24.17 -19.61
CA PRO A 276 -9.25 -23.75 -19.68
C PRO A 276 -9.42 -22.38 -19.02
N ILE A 277 -10.46 -21.64 -19.44
CA ILE A 277 -10.77 -20.35 -18.81
C ILE A 277 -11.11 -20.62 -17.35
N TYR A 278 -10.39 -19.93 -16.49
CA TYR A 278 -10.54 -20.08 -15.05
C TYR A 278 -10.18 -18.77 -14.39
N ALA A 279 -11.11 -18.21 -13.64
CA ALA A 279 -10.89 -17.12 -12.71
C ALA A 279 -11.12 -17.61 -11.29
N ARG A 280 -10.39 -17.03 -10.35
CA ARG A 280 -10.59 -17.24 -8.91
C ARG A 280 -10.76 -15.90 -8.24
N ASP A 281 -11.35 -15.90 -7.06
CA ASP A 281 -11.48 -14.70 -6.26
C ASP A 281 -10.10 -14.09 -5.94
N GLY A 282 -10.03 -12.76 -5.89
CA GLY A 282 -8.78 -12.04 -5.67
C GLY A 282 -8.36 -12.01 -4.20
N ASP A 283 -9.32 -12.22 -3.30
CA ASP A 283 -9.10 -12.28 -1.87
C ASP A 283 -8.44 -13.59 -1.44
N LYS A 284 -7.59 -13.52 -0.41
CA LYS A 284 -6.71 -14.65 -0.03
C LYS A 284 -7.45 -15.68 0.82
N SER A 285 -8.36 -15.21 1.65
CA SER A 285 -9.14 -16.00 2.61
C SER A 285 -10.58 -16.22 2.18
N ARG A 286 -10.98 -15.64 1.05
CA ARG A 286 -12.30 -15.80 0.45
C ARG A 286 -12.15 -16.47 -0.90
N ASN A 287 -13.16 -17.23 -1.27
CA ASN A 287 -13.23 -17.86 -2.58
C ASN A 287 -14.69 -17.86 -3.00
N GLU A 288 -15.13 -16.68 -3.46
CA GLU A 288 -16.48 -16.47 -3.97
C GLU A 288 -16.73 -17.27 -5.25
N GLU A 289 -17.98 -17.65 -5.48
CA GLU A 289 -18.39 -18.32 -6.71
C GLU A 289 -18.37 -17.35 -7.89
N ILE A 290 -17.87 -17.80 -9.05
CA ILE A 290 -17.64 -16.95 -10.23
C ILE A 290 -18.50 -17.45 -11.40
N SER A 291 -19.21 -16.50 -12.01
CA SER A 291 -20.01 -16.69 -13.22
C SER A 291 -19.27 -16.11 -14.44
N TYR A 292 -19.32 -16.83 -15.56
CA TYR A 292 -18.66 -16.46 -16.82
C TYR A 292 -19.64 -16.07 -17.92
N LYS A 293 -19.28 -15.07 -18.72
CA LYS A 293 -20.09 -14.61 -19.87
C LYS A 293 -19.23 -14.06 -21.00
N ILE A 294 -19.57 -14.41 -22.25
CA ILE A 294 -19.01 -13.74 -23.44
C ILE A 294 -19.76 -12.42 -23.64
N VAL A 295 -19.03 -11.30 -23.64
CA VAL A 295 -19.61 -9.95 -23.76
C VAL A 295 -19.37 -9.29 -25.11
N ARG A 296 -18.32 -9.70 -25.85
CA ARG A 296 -17.98 -9.18 -27.18
C ARG A 296 -17.28 -10.23 -28.05
N GLY A 297 -17.28 -10.02 -29.37
CA GLY A 297 -16.56 -10.83 -30.36
C GLY A 297 -17.29 -12.09 -30.83
N ASN A 298 -18.55 -12.25 -30.46
CA ASN A 298 -19.39 -13.41 -30.80
C ASN A 298 -20.69 -12.96 -31.47
N GLU A 299 -20.64 -12.00 -32.40
CA GLU A 299 -21.84 -11.46 -33.06
C GLU A 299 -22.67 -12.56 -33.77
N ASP A 300 -21.98 -13.56 -34.33
CA ASP A 300 -22.61 -14.66 -35.08
C ASP A 300 -23.12 -15.82 -34.20
N ASN A 301 -22.99 -15.71 -32.87
CA ASN A 301 -23.32 -16.76 -31.89
C ASN A 301 -22.66 -18.11 -32.23
N ILE A 302 -21.41 -18.07 -32.67
CA ILE A 302 -20.59 -19.25 -33.01
C ILE A 302 -20.20 -20.00 -31.74
N PHE A 303 -19.91 -19.26 -30.66
CA PHE A 303 -19.44 -19.80 -29.39
C PHE A 303 -20.48 -19.65 -28.28
N GLN A 304 -20.44 -20.55 -27.31
CA GLN A 304 -21.17 -20.45 -26.05
C GLN A 304 -20.18 -20.70 -24.91
N ILE A 305 -20.36 -20.00 -23.78
CA ILE A 305 -19.62 -20.27 -22.55
C ILE A 305 -20.56 -20.83 -21.50
N ASP A 306 -20.11 -21.86 -20.79
CA ASP A 306 -20.79 -22.38 -19.61
C ASP A 306 -20.56 -21.43 -18.43
N GLU A 307 -21.65 -21.02 -17.78
CA GLU A 307 -21.64 -19.96 -16.75
C GLU A 307 -20.82 -20.36 -15.52
N ASN A 308 -20.74 -21.64 -15.18
CA ASN A 308 -20.12 -22.10 -13.92
C ASN A 308 -18.71 -22.64 -14.14
N THR A 309 -18.46 -23.29 -15.28
CA THR A 309 -17.18 -23.94 -15.58
C THR A 309 -16.24 -23.08 -16.41
N GLY A 310 -16.75 -22.05 -17.09
CA GLY A 310 -15.98 -21.22 -18.03
C GLY A 310 -15.61 -21.94 -19.34
N ASN A 311 -16.12 -23.16 -19.55
CA ASN A 311 -15.86 -23.93 -20.77
C ASN A 311 -16.52 -23.24 -21.97
N ILE A 312 -15.71 -22.88 -22.97
CA ILE A 312 -16.21 -22.39 -24.25
C ILE A 312 -16.44 -23.57 -25.17
N THR A 313 -17.62 -23.65 -25.76
CA THR A 313 -18.01 -24.66 -26.75
C THR A 313 -18.45 -23.99 -28.06
N MET A 314 -18.37 -24.73 -29.16
CA MET A 314 -18.75 -24.26 -30.48
C MET A 314 -20.18 -24.71 -30.82
N LEU A 315 -21.07 -23.77 -31.09
CA LEU A 315 -22.46 -24.03 -31.50
C LEU A 315 -22.58 -24.26 -33.01
N LYS A 316 -21.83 -23.49 -33.80
CA LYS A 316 -21.84 -23.52 -35.27
C LYS A 316 -20.41 -23.50 -35.79
N PRO A 317 -20.12 -24.07 -36.98
CA PRO A 317 -18.79 -23.95 -37.59
C PRO A 317 -18.45 -22.48 -37.91
N ALA A 318 -17.15 -22.19 -38.02
CA ALA A 318 -16.68 -20.88 -38.43
C ALA A 318 -16.69 -20.76 -39.97
N ASP A 319 -17.20 -19.63 -40.47
CA ASP A 319 -17.38 -19.39 -41.90
C ASP A 319 -16.19 -18.66 -42.55
N ILE A 320 -15.45 -17.87 -41.77
CA ILE A 320 -14.33 -17.04 -42.24
C ILE A 320 -13.05 -17.45 -41.52
N ALA A 321 -11.96 -17.62 -42.29
CA ALA A 321 -10.64 -17.89 -41.74
C ALA A 321 -10.00 -16.61 -41.18
N GLY A 322 -9.30 -16.72 -40.06
CA GLY A 322 -8.67 -15.60 -39.37
C GLY A 322 -8.88 -15.62 -37.86
N PRO A 323 -8.35 -14.61 -37.13
CA PRO A 323 -8.49 -14.53 -35.68
C PRO A 323 -9.89 -14.03 -35.29
N ILE A 324 -10.54 -14.73 -34.37
CA ILE A 324 -11.73 -14.29 -33.64
C ILE A 324 -11.30 -13.92 -32.22
N SER A 325 -11.55 -12.68 -31.81
CA SER A 325 -11.20 -12.18 -30.48
C SER A 325 -12.45 -12.03 -29.62
N LEU A 326 -12.66 -12.97 -28.69
CA LEU A 326 -13.73 -12.90 -27.71
C LEU A 326 -13.29 -12.08 -26.50
N THR A 327 -14.21 -11.29 -25.95
CA THR A 327 -14.06 -10.72 -24.60
C THR A 327 -14.93 -11.51 -23.63
N VAL A 328 -14.30 -12.14 -22.66
CA VAL A 328 -14.96 -12.94 -21.63
C VAL A 328 -14.92 -12.18 -20.31
N LEU A 329 -16.07 -12.06 -19.68
CA LEU A 329 -16.27 -11.49 -18.36
C LEU A 329 -16.36 -12.62 -17.33
N ALA A 330 -15.68 -12.47 -16.20
CA ALA A 330 -15.86 -13.25 -15.00
C ALA A 330 -16.32 -12.32 -13.88
N SER A 331 -17.44 -12.63 -13.23
CA SER A 331 -18.01 -11.82 -12.14
C SER A 331 -18.38 -12.70 -10.96
N GLN A 332 -18.21 -12.19 -9.74
CA GLN A 332 -18.71 -12.91 -8.57
C GLN A 332 -20.24 -13.02 -8.61
N VAL A 333 -20.77 -14.16 -8.14
CA VAL A 333 -22.22 -14.43 -8.10
C VAL A 333 -22.90 -13.59 -7.03
N SER A 334 -22.26 -13.47 -5.85
CA SER A 334 -22.74 -12.71 -4.70
C SER A 334 -22.67 -11.19 -4.91
N ASN A 335 -21.65 -10.71 -5.64
CA ASN A 335 -21.40 -9.29 -5.87
C ASN A 335 -20.95 -9.03 -7.32
N ARG A 336 -21.91 -8.72 -8.21
CA ARG A 336 -21.63 -8.55 -9.65
C ARG A 336 -20.80 -7.32 -10.01
N ASP A 337 -20.62 -6.38 -9.09
CA ASP A 337 -19.74 -5.22 -9.28
C ASP A 337 -18.25 -5.62 -9.24
N GLN A 338 -17.95 -6.77 -8.64
CA GLN A 338 -16.62 -7.39 -8.68
C GLN A 338 -16.50 -8.28 -9.92
N PHE A 339 -15.86 -7.74 -10.96
CA PHE A 339 -15.66 -8.44 -12.22
C PHE A 339 -14.27 -8.20 -12.82
N ALA A 340 -13.87 -9.10 -13.70
CA ALA A 340 -12.71 -8.95 -14.56
C ALA A 340 -13.05 -9.38 -15.98
N ALA A 341 -12.33 -8.82 -16.95
CA ALA A 341 -12.43 -9.20 -18.35
C ALA A 341 -11.09 -9.72 -18.87
N THR A 342 -11.16 -10.70 -19.78
CA THR A 342 -10.00 -11.22 -20.49
C THR A 342 -10.30 -11.39 -21.97
N SER A 343 -9.24 -11.48 -22.78
CA SER A 343 -9.35 -11.75 -24.20
C SER A 343 -9.09 -13.23 -24.47
N VAL A 344 -9.90 -13.82 -25.35
CA VAL A 344 -9.71 -15.18 -25.86
C VAL A 344 -9.57 -15.07 -27.38
N ASN A 345 -8.36 -15.29 -27.87
CA ASN A 345 -8.05 -15.21 -29.29
C ASN A 345 -8.07 -16.60 -29.91
N ILE A 346 -9.06 -16.84 -30.77
CA ILE A 346 -9.28 -18.11 -31.45
C ILE A 346 -8.80 -17.97 -32.90
N GLU A 347 -7.80 -18.76 -33.28
CA GLU A 347 -7.28 -18.81 -34.65
C GLU A 347 -8.10 -19.82 -35.47
N VAL A 348 -8.86 -19.34 -36.45
CA VAL A 348 -9.62 -20.19 -37.38
C VAL A 348 -8.71 -20.62 -38.52
N MET A 349 -8.31 -21.89 -38.48
CA MET A 349 -7.34 -22.49 -39.40
C MET A 349 -8.06 -23.21 -40.52
N LYS A 350 -7.50 -23.18 -41.74
CA LYS A 350 -8.01 -24.05 -42.81
C LYS A 350 -7.57 -25.48 -42.49
N LYS A 351 -8.47 -26.44 -42.67
CA LYS A 351 -8.11 -27.85 -42.52
C LYS A 351 -7.29 -28.29 -43.73
N SER A 352 -6.06 -28.73 -43.50
CA SER A 352 -5.26 -29.46 -44.49
C SER A 352 -5.69 -30.93 -44.51
N ARG A 353 -5.60 -31.57 -45.67
CA ARG A 353 -5.85 -33.01 -45.80
C ARG A 353 -4.54 -33.80 -45.76
N ASN A 354 -3.41 -33.15 -46.05
CA ASN A 354 -2.10 -33.76 -46.12
C ASN A 354 -1.04 -32.89 -45.42
N PRO A 355 -0.43 -33.35 -44.31
CA PRO A 355 0.60 -32.57 -43.64
C PRO A 355 1.87 -32.44 -44.50
N PRO A 356 2.67 -31.38 -44.29
CA PRO A 356 3.91 -31.20 -45.03
C PRO A 356 4.91 -32.34 -44.76
N LYS A 357 5.44 -32.96 -45.81
CA LYS A 357 6.40 -34.07 -45.77
C LYS A 357 7.75 -33.65 -46.32
N PHE A 358 8.82 -33.95 -45.60
CA PHE A 358 10.19 -33.75 -46.10
C PHE A 358 10.47 -34.65 -47.31
N GLU A 359 11.31 -34.17 -48.24
CA GLU A 359 11.74 -34.97 -49.40
C GLU A 359 12.49 -36.26 -48.98
N ARG A 360 13.06 -36.29 -47.77
CA ARG A 360 13.74 -37.45 -47.18
C ARG A 360 13.47 -37.51 -45.68
N GLU A 361 13.41 -38.72 -45.12
CA GLU A 361 13.28 -38.93 -43.67
C GLU A 361 14.58 -38.66 -42.91
N ARG A 362 15.73 -38.83 -43.59
CA ARG A 362 17.07 -38.61 -43.03
C ARG A 362 17.93 -37.84 -44.01
N TYR A 363 18.63 -36.85 -43.49
CA TYR A 363 19.58 -36.01 -44.21
C TYR A 363 20.96 -36.09 -43.56
N GLU A 364 21.99 -36.04 -44.40
CA GLU A 364 23.39 -35.92 -43.99
C GLU A 364 23.94 -34.61 -44.54
N ALA A 365 24.71 -33.91 -43.72
CA ALA A 365 25.34 -32.64 -44.07
C ALA A 365 26.71 -32.49 -43.41
N TYR A 366 27.50 -31.50 -43.85
CA TYR A 366 28.90 -31.35 -43.45
C TYR A 366 29.24 -29.92 -43.06
N VAL A 367 30.17 -29.75 -42.12
CA VAL A 367 30.70 -28.44 -41.71
C VAL A 367 32.19 -28.58 -41.44
N TYR A 368 33.00 -27.57 -41.76
CA TYR A 368 34.42 -27.58 -41.36
C TYR A 368 34.60 -27.11 -39.92
N SER A 369 35.53 -27.68 -39.16
CA SER A 369 35.77 -27.35 -37.75
C SER A 369 36.22 -25.90 -37.52
N ASN A 370 36.77 -25.24 -38.55
CA ASN A 370 37.09 -23.80 -38.52
C ASN A 370 35.91 -22.90 -38.90
N SER A 371 34.71 -23.45 -39.09
CA SER A 371 33.51 -22.67 -39.44
C SER A 371 32.99 -21.89 -38.22
N GLY A 372 32.82 -20.59 -38.42
CA GLY A 372 32.28 -19.68 -37.42
C GLY A 372 30.74 -19.66 -37.39
N PRO A 373 30.15 -18.83 -36.51
CA PRO A 373 28.74 -18.47 -36.57
C PRO A 373 28.37 -17.88 -37.95
N GLU A 374 27.13 -18.05 -38.37
CA GLU A 374 26.55 -17.64 -39.67
C GLU A 374 27.06 -18.41 -40.90
N ASN A 375 28.04 -19.31 -40.75
CA ASN A 375 28.44 -20.18 -41.84
C ASN A 375 27.33 -21.18 -42.19
N MET A 376 27.11 -21.39 -43.49
CA MET A 376 26.16 -22.39 -43.98
C MET A 376 26.73 -23.80 -43.84
N VAL A 377 25.88 -24.74 -43.45
CA VAL A 377 26.19 -26.16 -43.51
C VAL A 377 26.24 -26.58 -44.98
N LEU A 378 27.18 -27.45 -45.34
CA LEU A 378 27.42 -27.90 -46.70
C LEU A 378 26.69 -29.21 -47.00
N LYS A 379 26.27 -29.37 -48.25
CA LYS A 379 25.58 -30.57 -48.71
C LYS A 379 26.53 -31.78 -48.86
N ASP A 380 27.73 -31.54 -49.38
CA ASP A 380 28.70 -32.58 -49.72
C ASP A 380 30.10 -32.18 -49.24
N ARG A 381 30.99 -33.16 -49.02
CA ARG A 381 32.37 -32.94 -48.50
C ARG A 381 33.28 -32.15 -49.45
N THR A 382 32.99 -32.21 -50.74
CA THR A 382 33.83 -31.67 -51.82
C THR A 382 33.24 -30.44 -52.48
N SER A 383 32.01 -30.07 -52.12
CA SER A 383 31.28 -28.99 -52.77
C SER A 383 31.00 -27.86 -51.79
N ASN A 384 31.29 -26.63 -52.20
CA ASN A 384 30.90 -25.43 -51.44
C ASN A 384 29.40 -25.10 -51.57
N ARG A 385 28.55 -26.10 -51.88
CA ARG A 385 27.11 -25.93 -52.02
C ARG A 385 26.42 -25.98 -50.66
N PRO A 386 25.60 -24.97 -50.32
CA PRO A 386 24.90 -24.96 -49.04
C PRO A 386 23.84 -26.06 -49.01
N PHE A 387 23.70 -26.68 -47.85
CA PHE A 387 22.68 -27.65 -47.55
C PHE A 387 21.34 -26.94 -47.31
N ARG A 388 20.30 -27.44 -47.98
CA ARG A 388 18.94 -26.90 -47.92
C ARG A 388 17.96 -28.05 -47.70
N VAL A 389 17.16 -27.97 -46.63
CA VAL A 389 16.03 -28.86 -46.42
C VAL A 389 14.82 -28.39 -47.22
N ARG A 390 14.01 -29.35 -47.68
CA ARG A 390 12.77 -29.07 -48.42
C ARG A 390 11.68 -30.03 -47.97
N ALA A 391 10.51 -29.47 -47.71
CA ALA A 391 9.26 -30.19 -47.50
C ALA A 391 8.28 -29.87 -48.64
N ARG A 392 7.44 -30.84 -48.94
CA ARG A 392 6.36 -30.78 -49.92
C ARG A 392 5.03 -31.00 -49.23
N ASP A 393 4.00 -30.43 -49.81
CA ASP A 393 2.64 -30.53 -49.31
C ASP A 393 1.74 -30.95 -50.46
N ASP A 394 1.10 -32.11 -50.31
CA ASP A 394 0.29 -32.72 -51.35
C ASP A 394 -1.05 -31.98 -51.57
N ASP A 395 -1.41 -31.04 -50.69
CA ASP A 395 -2.60 -30.19 -50.87
C ASP A 395 -2.40 -29.10 -51.95
N PHE A 396 -1.16 -28.85 -52.37
CA PHE A 396 -0.82 -27.86 -53.40
C PHE A 396 -0.46 -28.55 -54.71
N ALA A 397 -1.04 -28.10 -55.83
CA ALA A 397 -0.83 -28.74 -57.14
C ALA A 397 0.64 -28.78 -57.61
N ASN A 398 1.47 -27.84 -57.14
CA ASN A 398 2.91 -27.79 -57.40
C ASN A 398 3.76 -28.44 -56.28
N GLY A 399 3.11 -28.96 -55.23
CA GLY A 399 3.75 -29.52 -54.04
C GLY A 399 4.46 -28.50 -53.15
N ILE A 400 4.32 -27.20 -53.42
CA ILE A 400 5.02 -26.12 -52.72
C ILE A 400 4.00 -25.27 -51.98
N ASN A 401 3.97 -25.41 -50.65
CA ASN A 401 3.18 -24.58 -49.77
C ASN A 401 4.02 -23.35 -49.33
N PRO A 402 3.61 -22.11 -49.66
CA PRO A 402 4.33 -20.88 -49.31
C PRO A 402 4.32 -20.56 -47.80
N ASP A 403 3.39 -21.17 -47.05
CA ASP A 403 3.20 -20.96 -45.63
C ASP A 403 4.01 -21.94 -44.77
N ILE A 404 4.80 -22.83 -45.39
CA ILE A 404 5.75 -23.68 -44.66
C ILE A 404 6.87 -22.83 -44.06
N ARG A 405 7.14 -23.08 -42.78
CA ARG A 405 8.31 -22.58 -42.05
C ARG A 405 9.09 -23.76 -41.49
N TYR A 406 10.42 -23.67 -41.56
CA TYR A 406 11.31 -24.71 -41.06
C TYR A 406 11.86 -24.32 -39.70
N GLU A 407 11.78 -25.25 -38.76
CA GLU A 407 12.25 -25.11 -37.38
C GLU A 407 13.23 -26.24 -37.07
N VAL A 408 14.14 -25.99 -36.12
CA VAL A 408 15.01 -27.03 -35.56
C VAL A 408 14.51 -27.37 -34.17
N GLN A 409 14.30 -28.67 -33.93
CA GLN A 409 14.03 -29.19 -32.60
C GLN A 409 15.34 -29.70 -31.98
N TYR A 410 15.52 -29.38 -30.70
CA TYR A 410 16.60 -29.93 -29.86
C TYR A 410 18.04 -29.63 -30.32
N SER A 411 18.32 -28.42 -30.85
CA SER A 411 19.70 -28.01 -31.19
C SER A 411 20.07 -26.62 -30.69
N SER A 412 21.27 -26.50 -30.12
CA SER A 412 21.90 -25.23 -29.76
C SER A 412 22.88 -24.70 -30.81
N TYR A 413 23.20 -25.51 -31.82
CA TYR A 413 24.31 -25.26 -32.76
C TYR A 413 23.88 -24.60 -34.05
N VAL A 414 22.60 -24.73 -34.43
CA VAL A 414 22.16 -24.46 -35.80
C VAL A 414 20.81 -23.72 -35.80
N ASN A 415 20.61 -22.87 -36.80
CA ASN A 415 19.32 -22.26 -37.12
C ASN A 415 18.95 -22.56 -38.59
N ILE A 416 17.66 -22.47 -38.92
CA ILE A 416 17.18 -22.67 -40.29
C ILE A 416 16.45 -21.41 -40.77
N THR A 417 16.72 -21.01 -42.01
CA THR A 417 16.04 -19.89 -42.69
C THR A 417 14.65 -20.28 -43.18
N THR A 418 13.83 -19.29 -43.52
CA THR A 418 12.51 -19.50 -44.14
C THR A 418 12.58 -20.33 -45.42
N ASP A 419 13.68 -20.22 -46.18
CA ASP A 419 13.91 -21.00 -47.39
C ASP A 419 14.45 -22.42 -47.14
N GLY A 420 14.80 -22.77 -45.90
CA GLY A 420 15.31 -24.09 -45.53
C GLY A 420 16.84 -24.23 -45.56
N PHE A 421 17.60 -23.15 -45.68
CA PHE A 421 19.07 -23.19 -45.51
C PHE A 421 19.46 -23.28 -44.04
N VAL A 422 20.47 -24.10 -43.77
CA VAL A 422 20.92 -24.44 -42.42
C VAL A 422 22.19 -23.67 -42.07
N LEU A 423 22.17 -22.87 -41.02
CA LEU A 423 23.28 -21.99 -40.60
C LEU A 423 23.76 -22.32 -39.19
N LEU A 424 25.05 -22.14 -38.95
CA LEU A 424 25.65 -22.31 -37.62
C LEU A 424 25.36 -21.10 -36.73
N LYS A 425 24.82 -21.36 -35.56
CA LYS A 425 24.64 -20.35 -34.49
C LYS A 425 25.90 -20.19 -33.65
N LYS A 426 26.72 -21.24 -33.54
CA LYS A 426 27.93 -21.30 -32.70
C LYS A 426 28.99 -22.18 -33.34
N THR A 427 30.24 -22.00 -32.94
CA THR A 427 31.33 -22.90 -33.33
C THR A 427 31.11 -24.31 -32.77
N VAL A 428 31.37 -25.31 -33.61
CA VAL A 428 31.16 -26.73 -33.26
C VAL A 428 32.49 -27.32 -32.81
N ARG A 429 32.49 -27.95 -31.63
CA ARG A 429 33.70 -28.58 -31.03
C ARG A 429 33.64 -30.11 -31.01
N THR A 430 32.55 -30.69 -31.50
CA THR A 430 32.33 -32.14 -31.56
C THR A 430 32.66 -32.66 -32.96
N GLU A 431 32.86 -33.98 -33.10
CA GLU A 431 33.12 -34.61 -34.40
C GLU A 431 31.84 -34.72 -35.26
N SER A 432 30.68 -34.79 -34.62
CA SER A 432 29.37 -34.75 -35.28
C SER A 432 28.29 -34.29 -34.30
N PHE A 433 27.13 -33.93 -34.83
CA PHE A 433 25.91 -33.74 -34.05
C PHE A 433 24.69 -34.10 -34.89
N ALA A 434 23.64 -34.63 -34.24
CA ALA A 434 22.37 -34.94 -34.87
C ALA A 434 21.27 -34.06 -34.29
N LEU A 435 20.30 -33.72 -35.11
CA LEU A 435 19.14 -32.90 -34.74
C LEU A 435 17.91 -33.32 -35.54
N GLN A 436 16.73 -32.89 -35.09
CA GLN A 436 15.48 -33.10 -35.80
C GLN A 436 15.02 -31.78 -36.41
N VAL A 437 14.75 -31.79 -37.72
CA VAL A 437 14.15 -30.64 -38.41
C VAL A 437 12.65 -30.84 -38.50
N ARG A 438 11.89 -29.75 -38.35
CA ARG A 438 10.43 -29.73 -38.39
C ARG A 438 9.97 -28.72 -39.43
N ALA A 439 9.09 -29.12 -40.34
CA ALA A 439 8.43 -28.22 -41.28
C ALA A 439 7.00 -28.03 -40.78
N VAL A 440 6.61 -26.79 -40.50
CA VAL A 440 5.29 -26.42 -39.98
C VAL A 440 4.58 -25.58 -41.03
N ASP A 441 3.40 -25.98 -41.45
CA ASP A 441 2.50 -25.10 -42.20
C ASP A 441 1.87 -24.11 -41.23
N VAL A 442 2.15 -22.81 -41.41
CA VAL A 442 1.65 -21.76 -40.52
C VAL A 442 0.14 -21.55 -40.67
N SER A 443 -0.45 -21.89 -41.83
CA SER A 443 -1.87 -21.68 -42.12
C SER A 443 -2.78 -22.76 -41.50
N THR A 444 -2.25 -23.98 -41.34
CA THR A 444 -3.01 -25.16 -40.88
C THR A 444 -2.45 -25.73 -39.56
N GLY A 445 -1.22 -25.38 -39.19
CA GLY A 445 -0.57 -25.78 -37.94
C GLY A 445 -0.02 -27.20 -37.97
N GLU A 446 -0.24 -27.93 -39.07
CA GLU A 446 0.28 -29.26 -39.30
C GLU A 446 1.79 -29.24 -39.50
N SER A 447 2.46 -30.33 -39.13
CA SER A 447 3.91 -30.39 -39.25
C SER A 447 4.44 -31.78 -39.56
N GLY A 448 5.48 -31.84 -40.38
CA GLY A 448 6.31 -33.03 -40.59
C GLY A 448 7.67 -32.89 -39.94
N THR A 449 8.35 -34.01 -39.70
CA THR A 449 9.71 -34.03 -39.12
C THR A 449 10.65 -34.92 -39.91
N ALA A 450 11.94 -34.58 -39.94
CA ALA A 450 13.01 -35.41 -40.49
C ALA A 450 14.26 -35.32 -39.62
N ALA A 451 15.13 -36.34 -39.66
CA ALA A 451 16.39 -36.34 -38.94
C ALA A 451 17.52 -35.73 -39.80
N LEU A 452 18.39 -34.93 -39.20
CA LEU A 452 19.58 -34.35 -39.83
C LEU A 452 20.83 -34.71 -39.01
N SER A 453 21.78 -35.41 -39.61
CA SER A 453 23.12 -35.65 -39.06
C SER A 453 24.14 -34.74 -39.73
N VAL A 454 24.91 -34.02 -38.92
CA VAL A 454 25.95 -33.11 -39.39
C VAL A 454 27.32 -33.61 -38.94
N LEU A 455 28.19 -33.88 -39.91
CA LEU A 455 29.56 -34.36 -39.72
C LEU A 455 30.56 -33.19 -39.79
N VAL A 456 31.47 -33.11 -38.82
CA VAL A 456 32.49 -32.06 -38.77
C VAL A 456 33.77 -32.53 -39.45
N LEU A 457 34.18 -31.81 -40.49
CA LEU A 457 35.38 -32.06 -41.28
C LEU A 457 36.57 -31.27 -40.73
N PRO A 458 37.80 -31.80 -40.82
CA PRO A 458 39.01 -31.05 -40.46
C PRO A 458 39.22 -29.85 -41.40
N PRO A 459 39.93 -28.79 -40.96
CA PRO A 459 40.10 -27.58 -41.76
C PRO A 459 40.95 -27.88 -43.01
N VAL A 460 40.52 -27.38 -44.16
CA VAL A 460 41.31 -27.46 -45.40
C VAL A 460 42.51 -26.51 -45.24
N GLY A 461 43.73 -27.05 -45.28
CA GLY A 461 44.95 -26.29 -45.09
C GLY A 461 45.12 -25.20 -46.15
N VAL A 462 45.05 -23.94 -45.74
CA VAL A 462 45.41 -22.79 -46.59
C VAL A 462 46.92 -22.59 -46.46
N GLN A 463 47.67 -22.83 -47.55
CA GLN A 463 49.04 -22.35 -47.65
C GLN A 463 49.03 -20.82 -47.67
N SER A 464 49.68 -20.19 -46.70
CA SER A 464 50.00 -18.76 -46.72
C SER A 464 51.06 -18.48 -47.78
N PRO A 465 50.85 -17.59 -48.77
CA PRO A 465 51.95 -17.11 -49.59
C PRO A 465 52.76 -16.11 -48.77
N SER A 466 53.95 -16.55 -48.35
CA SER A 466 55.00 -15.69 -47.85
C SER A 466 55.68 -14.98 -49.03
N GLU A 467 55.26 -13.77 -49.36
CA GLU A 467 56.09 -12.84 -50.14
C GLU A 467 56.03 -11.45 -49.50
N GLY A 468 57.14 -11.04 -48.90
CA GLY A 468 57.35 -9.69 -48.43
C GLY A 468 57.48 -8.73 -49.62
N TYR A 469 56.72 -7.64 -49.58
CA TYR A 469 56.77 -6.57 -50.58
C TYR A 469 58.19 -5.99 -50.71
N ARG A 470 58.68 -5.86 -51.95
CA ARG A 470 59.97 -5.24 -52.27
C ARG A 470 59.87 -3.72 -52.09
N ALA A 471 60.90 -3.12 -51.49
CA ALA A 471 60.96 -1.69 -51.17
C ALA A 471 60.78 -0.74 -52.39
N GLY A 472 60.93 -1.22 -53.62
CA GLY A 472 60.66 -0.45 -54.85
C GLY A 472 59.18 -0.11 -55.06
N ASP A 473 58.27 -0.97 -54.62
CA ASP A 473 56.82 -0.77 -54.83
C ASP A 473 56.24 0.28 -53.87
N MET A 474 56.85 0.44 -52.69
CA MET A 474 56.47 1.49 -51.73
C MET A 474 56.94 2.90 -52.15
N ALA A 475 58.05 3.00 -52.90
CA ALA A 475 58.51 4.28 -53.45
C ALA A 475 57.58 4.77 -54.58
N LEU A 476 57.15 3.86 -55.46
CA LEU A 476 56.21 4.18 -56.54
C LEU A 476 54.86 4.64 -55.98
N LEU A 477 54.35 3.97 -54.94
CA LEU A 477 53.12 4.36 -54.25
C LEU A 477 53.26 5.76 -53.61
N GLY A 478 54.43 6.07 -53.02
CA GLY A 478 54.74 7.39 -52.47
C GLY A 478 54.72 8.51 -53.51
N PHE A 479 55.29 8.28 -54.69
CA PHE A 479 55.27 9.25 -55.79
C PHE A 479 53.85 9.48 -56.32
N ILE A 480 53.05 8.42 -56.48
CA ILE A 480 51.67 8.53 -56.95
C ILE A 480 50.81 9.30 -55.95
N MET A 481 50.97 9.03 -54.65
CA MET A 481 50.25 9.73 -53.59
C MET A 481 50.64 11.22 -53.49
N ALA A 482 51.92 11.55 -53.67
CA ALA A 482 52.38 12.94 -53.70
C ALA A 482 51.80 13.71 -54.91
N ALA A 483 51.77 13.07 -56.08
CA ALA A 483 51.18 13.67 -57.29
C ALA A 483 49.67 13.91 -57.12
N LEU A 484 48.94 12.95 -56.54
CA LEU A 484 47.52 13.11 -56.21
C LEU A 484 47.27 14.24 -55.21
N LEU A 485 48.13 14.41 -54.21
CA LEU A 485 48.02 15.49 -53.23
C LEU A 485 48.19 16.87 -53.85
N VAL A 486 49.17 17.04 -54.74
CA VAL A 486 49.37 18.31 -55.47
C VAL A 486 48.17 18.62 -56.36
N LEU A 487 47.63 17.62 -57.04
CA LEU A 487 46.47 17.79 -57.92
C LEU A 487 45.21 18.15 -57.12
N CYS A 488 45.00 17.53 -55.96
CA CYS A 488 43.94 17.91 -55.02
C CYS A 488 44.07 19.34 -54.52
N LEU A 489 45.28 19.80 -54.16
CA LEU A 489 45.50 21.17 -53.69
C LEU A 489 45.24 22.22 -54.79
N ILE A 490 45.57 21.91 -56.05
CA ILE A 490 45.24 22.77 -57.20
C ILE A 490 43.72 22.86 -57.39
N VAL A 491 42.99 21.74 -57.30
CA VAL A 491 41.53 21.72 -57.41
C VAL A 491 40.86 22.46 -56.26
N ILE A 492 41.35 22.30 -55.03
CA ILE A 492 40.85 23.02 -53.85
C ILE A 492 41.12 24.53 -54.00
N GLY A 493 42.31 24.94 -54.44
CA GLY A 493 42.63 26.34 -54.71
C GLY A 493 41.72 26.95 -55.80
N TYR A 494 41.44 26.19 -56.85
CA TYR A 494 40.50 26.60 -57.89
C TYR A 494 39.06 26.73 -57.37
N LEU A 495 38.60 25.78 -56.56
CA LEU A 495 37.26 25.81 -55.94
C LEU A 495 37.10 26.99 -54.97
N ILE A 496 38.11 27.28 -54.14
CA ILE A 496 38.11 28.44 -53.23
C ILE A 496 38.10 29.76 -54.02
N SER A 497 38.89 29.86 -55.10
CA SER A 497 38.88 31.02 -56.00
C SER A 497 37.51 31.22 -56.66
N ARG A 498 36.85 30.13 -57.06
CA ARG A 498 35.52 30.16 -57.68
C ARG A 498 34.41 30.49 -56.68
N LEU A 499 34.53 30.04 -55.43
CA LEU A 499 33.61 30.37 -54.33
C LEU A 499 33.75 31.84 -53.89
N LYS A 500 34.95 32.40 -53.90
CA LYS A 500 35.18 33.81 -53.53
C LYS A 500 34.69 34.80 -54.60
N LYS A 501 34.42 34.33 -55.83
CA LYS A 501 33.97 35.17 -56.96
C LYS A 501 32.46 35.13 -57.21
N ARG A 502 31.67 34.42 -56.38
CA ARG A 502 30.21 34.32 -56.52
C ARG A 502 29.54 34.89 -55.26
N ASN A 503 28.74 35.94 -55.43
CA ASN A 503 28.00 36.64 -54.37
C ASN A 503 27.19 35.66 -53.48
N PRO A 504 27.09 35.92 -52.17
CA PRO A 504 26.59 34.97 -51.18
C PRO A 504 25.07 35.07 -51.05
N ASP A 505 24.33 34.77 -52.11
CA ASP A 505 22.88 34.62 -52.03
C ASP A 505 22.46 33.63 -53.11
N THR A 506 22.44 32.34 -52.75
CA THR A 506 21.59 31.26 -53.28
C THR A 506 22.24 29.92 -52.96
N LEU A 507 21.70 29.22 -51.95
CA LEU A 507 21.24 27.83 -52.05
C LEU A 507 20.81 27.37 -50.65
N LYS A 508 19.56 27.71 -50.33
CA LYS A 508 18.76 27.01 -49.31
C LYS A 508 18.25 25.70 -49.93
N LEU A 509 18.41 24.63 -49.14
CA LEU A 509 17.53 23.47 -48.97
C LEU A 509 17.09 22.67 -50.22
N SER A 510 17.48 21.40 -50.29
CA SER A 510 16.61 20.30 -49.81
C SER A 510 17.25 18.92 -50.07
N GLU A 511 17.32 18.11 -49.02
CA GLU A 511 17.12 16.64 -48.92
C GLU A 511 17.79 15.72 -49.97
N VAL A 512 18.48 14.65 -49.61
CA VAL A 512 17.90 13.41 -49.08
C VAL A 512 18.96 12.57 -48.36
N SER A 513 18.49 11.94 -47.28
CA SER A 513 19.04 10.93 -46.39
C SER A 513 20.03 9.89 -46.97
N ILE A 514 20.98 9.43 -46.13
CA ILE A 514 21.12 8.02 -45.65
C ILE A 514 22.52 7.81 -45.07
N PHE A 515 22.54 7.46 -43.77
CA PHE A 515 23.56 6.68 -43.05
C PHE A 515 25.07 6.98 -43.28
N SER A 516 25.69 7.64 -42.29
CA SER A 516 26.95 7.16 -41.71
C SER A 516 27.13 7.69 -40.28
N SER A 517 27.09 6.77 -39.32
CA SER A 517 28.22 6.42 -38.44
C SER A 517 28.49 7.37 -37.28
N SER A 518 28.15 6.87 -36.10
CA SER A 518 29.06 6.71 -34.97
C SER A 518 30.33 7.58 -34.91
N LEU A 519 30.53 8.10 -33.69
CA LEU A 519 31.81 8.33 -33.01
C LEU A 519 32.57 9.62 -33.36
N LEU A 520 32.43 10.63 -32.51
CA LEU A 520 33.38 10.93 -31.43
C LEU A 520 33.14 12.36 -30.91
N SER A 521 32.99 12.50 -29.60
CA SER A 521 33.89 13.34 -28.77
C SER A 521 33.23 13.77 -27.46
N ARG A 522 33.86 13.32 -26.37
CA ARG A 522 34.19 14.08 -25.14
C ARG A 522 33.03 14.67 -24.32
N SER A 523 32.77 14.11 -23.14
CA SER A 523 33.44 14.43 -21.87
C SER A 523 33.13 15.83 -21.34
N MET A 524 32.32 15.93 -20.28
CA MET A 524 32.69 16.61 -19.04
C MET A 524 31.56 16.51 -17.99
N LEU A 525 31.97 16.05 -16.80
CA LEU A 525 31.67 16.60 -15.47
C LEU A 525 30.21 16.76 -14.99
N ALA A 526 29.85 15.98 -13.96
CA ALA A 526 29.40 16.39 -12.61
C ALA A 526 29.04 15.09 -11.85
N ALA A 527 29.75 14.62 -10.82
CA ALA A 527 29.88 15.16 -9.46
C ALA A 527 28.54 15.42 -8.75
N ASN A 528 27.89 14.36 -8.27
CA ASN A 528 27.58 14.11 -6.85
C ASN A 528 26.98 12.72 -6.65
#